data_AF-A0A259IXX3-F1
#
_entry.id   AF-A0A259IXX3-F1
#
_cell.length_a   1.000
_cell.length_b   1.000
_cell.length_c   1.000
_cell.angle_alpha   90.00
_cell.angle_beta   90.00
_cell.angle_gamma   90.00
#
_symmetry.space_group_name_H-M   'P 1'
#
loop_
_entity.id
_entity.type
_entity.pdbx_description
1 polymer ?
#
loop_
_entity_poly.entity_id
_entity_poly.type
_entity_poly.pdbx_seq_one_letter_code
_entity_poly.pdbx_strand_id
1 'polypeptide(L)'
;MRFQYRLHRRVAPLYAAPAYQALLPDLASRERLSRVESDLLDLGLARPEIARPDVAEPAAALPLPEALGWLYVVEGSNMGAAFLLKAAIKLDLSERLGARHLAAHPEGRGLNWRRFTEALDAIALTPEEDRRSEAATITAFSHVLDLVGEELA
;
A
#
# COMPACT_ATOMS: atom_id res chain seq x y z
N MET A 1 -9.56 5.72 8.18
CA MET A 1 -9.47 6.19 6.77
C MET A 1 -8.36 7.20 6.53
N ARG A 2 -8.13 8.14 7.45
CA ARG A 2 -7.09 9.16 7.29
C ARG A 2 -5.67 8.59 7.14
N PHE A 3 -5.24 7.66 8.02
CA PHE A 3 -3.94 6.99 7.85
C PHE A 3 -3.84 6.18 6.54
N GLN A 4 -4.91 5.47 6.15
CA GLN A 4 -4.94 4.70 4.90
C GLN A 4 -4.71 5.61 3.69
N TYR A 5 -5.36 6.79 3.68
CA TYR A 5 -5.14 7.78 2.62
C TYR A 5 -3.70 8.27 2.60
N ARG A 6 -3.11 8.61 3.76
CA ARG A 6 -1.72 9.08 3.86
C ARG A 6 -0.74 8.03 3.35
N LEU A 7 -0.88 6.77 3.80
CA LEU A 7 -0.07 5.65 3.35
C LEU A 7 -0.17 5.44 1.84
N HIS A 8 -1.39 5.25 1.32
CA HIS A 8 -1.60 4.95 -0.09
C HIS A 8 -1.18 6.12 -1.00
N ARG A 9 -1.35 7.36 -0.56
CA ARG A 9 -0.85 8.53 -1.29
C ARG A 9 0.67 8.56 -1.34
N ARG A 10 1.34 8.23 -0.25
CA ARG A 10 2.81 8.19 -0.18
C ARG A 10 3.37 7.21 -1.20
N VAL A 11 2.78 6.02 -1.30
CA VAL A 11 3.30 4.94 -2.16
C VAL A 11 2.72 4.92 -3.57
N ALA A 12 1.65 5.65 -3.86
CA ALA A 12 1.05 5.72 -5.21
C ALA A 12 2.06 5.98 -6.34
N PRO A 13 3.08 6.86 -6.18
CA PRO A 13 4.08 7.06 -7.21
C PRO A 13 4.93 5.81 -7.52
N LEU A 14 5.10 4.88 -6.58
CA LEU A 14 5.78 3.60 -6.83
C LEU A 14 4.98 2.76 -7.85
N TYR A 15 3.67 2.68 -7.69
CA TYR A 15 2.82 1.90 -8.60
C TYR A 15 2.82 2.46 -10.03
N ALA A 16 3.08 3.76 -10.19
CA ALA A 16 3.12 4.45 -11.49
C ALA A 16 4.51 4.47 -12.14
N ALA A 17 5.57 4.15 -11.41
CA ALA A 17 6.94 4.30 -11.90
C ALA A 17 7.29 3.25 -12.97
N PRO A 18 7.72 3.65 -14.18
CA PRO A 18 8.05 2.70 -15.26
C PRO A 18 9.14 1.69 -14.88
N ALA A 19 10.12 2.11 -14.08
CA ALA A 19 11.20 1.25 -13.61
C ALA A 19 10.69 0.04 -12.82
N TYR A 20 9.65 0.21 -12.01
CA TYR A 20 9.09 -0.88 -11.20
C TYR A 20 8.06 -1.70 -11.98
N GLN A 21 7.25 -1.06 -12.83
CA GLN A 21 6.30 -1.78 -13.70
C GLN A 21 7.00 -2.70 -14.71
N ALA A 22 8.22 -2.37 -15.13
CA ALA A 22 9.03 -3.24 -15.98
C ALA A 22 9.46 -4.54 -15.27
N LEU A 23 9.51 -4.56 -13.93
CA LEU A 23 9.96 -5.69 -13.13
C LEU A 23 8.79 -6.44 -12.46
N LEU A 24 7.71 -5.74 -12.15
CA LEU A 24 6.56 -6.25 -11.41
C LEU A 24 5.32 -6.24 -12.31
N PRO A 25 4.91 -7.39 -12.85
CA PRO A 25 3.71 -7.49 -13.68
C PRO A 25 2.46 -6.96 -12.97
N ASP A 26 1.62 -6.27 -13.73
CA ASP A 26 0.35 -5.69 -13.29
C ASP A 26 0.46 -4.68 -12.13
N LEU A 27 1.66 -4.16 -11.83
CA LEU A 27 1.89 -3.29 -10.69
C LEU A 27 0.93 -2.09 -10.67
N ALA A 28 0.72 -1.41 -11.80
CA ALA A 28 -0.19 -0.27 -11.88
C ALA A 28 -1.62 -0.59 -11.39
N SER A 29 -2.08 -1.83 -11.60
CA SER A 29 -3.44 -2.26 -11.23
C SER A 29 -3.61 -2.57 -9.74
N ARG A 30 -2.50 -2.68 -9.01
CA ARG A 30 -2.45 -3.01 -7.57
C ARG A 30 -2.62 -1.78 -6.66
N GLU A 31 -2.46 -0.59 -7.23
CA GLU A 31 -2.74 0.71 -6.63
C GLU A 31 -4.12 0.73 -5.93
N ARG A 32 -4.22 1.35 -4.75
CA ARG A 32 -5.45 1.39 -3.92
C ARG A 32 -5.90 2.79 -3.49
N LEU A 33 -5.10 3.84 -3.67
CA LEU A 33 -5.40 5.24 -3.37
C LEU A 33 -6.72 5.66 -4.00
N SER A 34 -6.97 5.36 -5.28
CA SER A 34 -8.24 5.71 -5.94
C SER A 34 -9.47 5.13 -5.21
N ARG A 35 -9.34 3.92 -4.67
CA ARG A 35 -10.38 3.26 -3.86
C ARG A 35 -10.51 3.91 -2.49
N VAL A 36 -9.40 4.25 -1.84
CA VAL A 36 -9.39 4.98 -0.56
C VAL A 36 -10.03 6.37 -0.70
N GLU A 37 -9.74 7.08 -1.80
CA GLU A 37 -10.36 8.38 -2.10
C GLU A 37 -11.86 8.24 -2.30
N SER A 38 -12.30 7.20 -3.00
CA SER A 38 -13.73 6.88 -3.16
C SER A 38 -14.39 6.55 -1.82
N ASP A 39 -13.70 5.81 -0.94
CA ASP A 39 -14.21 5.49 0.39
C ASP A 39 -14.34 6.74 1.28
N LEU A 40 -13.40 7.69 1.18
CA LEU A 40 -13.52 8.99 1.87
C LEU A 40 -14.77 9.74 1.40
N LEU A 41 -15.04 9.75 0.10
CA LEU A 41 -16.24 10.38 -0.47
C LEU A 41 -17.53 9.71 0.00
N ASP A 42 -17.58 8.37 -0.06
CA ASP A 42 -18.74 7.58 0.41
C ASP A 42 -19.05 7.86 1.89
N LEU A 43 -18.02 8.14 2.71
CA LEU A 43 -18.13 8.44 4.13
C LEU A 43 -18.32 9.94 4.45
N GLY A 44 -18.37 10.81 3.43
CA GLY A 44 -18.48 12.27 3.62
C GLY A 44 -17.27 12.90 4.31
N LEU A 45 -16.10 12.25 4.25
CA LEU A 45 -14.87 12.70 4.89
C LEU A 45 -14.03 13.55 3.94
N ALA A 46 -13.50 14.67 4.46
CA ALA A 46 -12.51 15.45 3.73
C ALA A 46 -11.18 14.68 3.60
N ARG A 47 -10.43 14.96 2.53
CA ARG A 47 -9.07 14.46 2.38
C ARG A 47 -8.21 15.03 3.51
N PRO A 48 -7.48 14.19 4.27
CA PRO A 48 -6.57 14.67 5.31
C PRO A 48 -5.59 15.72 4.79
N GLU A 49 -5.43 16.80 5.54
CA GLU A 49 -4.33 17.73 5.31
C GLU A 49 -3.00 17.01 5.51
N ILE A 50 -2.08 17.30 4.59
CA ILE A 50 -0.73 16.78 4.59
C ILE A 50 0.10 17.86 5.27
N ALA A 51 0.23 17.75 6.60
CA ALA A 51 0.79 18.81 7.44
C ALA A 51 2.25 19.16 7.08
N ARG A 52 2.96 18.28 6.37
CA ARG A 52 4.24 18.54 5.72
C ARG A 52 4.31 17.68 4.46
N PRO A 53 4.89 18.14 3.34
CA PRO A 53 5.40 17.19 2.36
C PRO A 53 6.29 16.23 3.15
N ASP A 54 6.02 14.93 3.10
CA ASP A 54 6.93 13.94 3.64
C ASP A 54 8.32 14.33 3.14
N VAL A 55 9.21 14.72 4.05
CA VAL A 55 10.55 15.24 3.72
C VAL A 55 11.44 14.15 3.12
N ALA A 56 10.94 12.91 3.10
CA ALA A 56 11.51 11.83 2.32
C ALA A 56 11.28 12.09 0.83
N GLU A 57 12.33 11.95 0.03
CA GLU A 57 12.30 11.79 -1.43
C GLU A 57 10.94 11.28 -1.92
N PRO A 58 10.28 11.93 -2.91
CA PRO A 58 9.00 11.45 -3.42
C PRO A 58 9.16 9.97 -3.74
N ALA A 59 8.27 9.09 -3.26
CA ALA A 59 8.54 7.64 -3.28
C ALA A 59 8.99 7.12 -4.66
N ALA A 60 8.55 7.75 -5.75
CA ALA A 60 9.02 7.49 -7.13
C ALA A 60 10.54 7.61 -7.35
N ALA A 61 11.29 8.27 -6.47
CA ALA A 61 12.75 8.45 -6.52
C ALA A 61 13.51 7.51 -5.56
N LEU A 62 12.80 6.64 -4.81
CA LEU A 62 13.47 5.62 -4.02
C LEU A 62 14.34 4.75 -4.93
N PRO A 63 15.55 4.36 -4.51
CA PRO A 63 16.26 3.32 -5.22
C PRO A 63 15.45 2.00 -5.18
N LEU A 64 15.67 1.14 -6.17
CA LEU A 64 14.88 -0.08 -6.36
C LEU A 64 14.71 -0.90 -5.06
N PRO A 65 15.78 -1.22 -4.29
CA PRO A 65 15.62 -2.06 -3.10
C PRO A 65 14.65 -1.47 -2.07
N GLU A 66 14.74 -0.17 -1.80
CA GLU A 66 13.84 0.50 -0.89
C GLU A 66 12.39 0.47 -1.39
N ALA A 67 12.19 0.71 -2.69
CA ALA A 67 10.86 0.62 -3.30
C ALA A 67 10.24 -0.78 -3.15
N LEU A 68 11.03 -1.85 -3.32
CA LEU A 68 10.57 -3.23 -3.15
C LEU A 68 10.10 -3.49 -1.72
N GLY A 69 10.85 -3.03 -0.71
CA GLY A 69 10.45 -3.16 0.69
C GLY A 69 9.13 -2.44 1.01
N TRP A 70 8.93 -1.22 0.50
CA TRP A 70 7.67 -0.49 0.66
C TRP A 70 6.50 -1.19 -0.04
N LEU A 71 6.69 -1.65 -1.28
CA LEU A 71 5.68 -2.38 -2.03
C LEU A 71 5.32 -3.70 -1.33
N TYR A 72 6.29 -4.41 -0.76
CA TYR A 72 6.05 -5.63 0.01
C TYR A 72 5.10 -5.39 1.19
N VAL A 73 5.37 -4.37 2.02
CA VAL A 73 4.52 -4.04 3.18
C VAL A 73 3.11 -3.66 2.73
N VAL A 74 3.00 -2.79 1.73
CA VAL A 74 1.69 -2.30 1.29
C VAL A 74 0.90 -3.43 0.64
N GLU A 75 1.47 -4.18 -0.30
CA GLU A 75 0.76 -5.30 -0.94
C GLU A 75 0.39 -6.38 0.09
N GLY A 76 1.27 -6.67 1.05
CA GLY A 76 1.04 -7.65 2.11
C GLY A 76 -0.12 -7.26 3.03
N SER A 77 -0.35 -5.97 3.27
CA SER A 77 -1.48 -5.51 4.09
C SER A 77 -2.86 -5.94 3.54
N ASN A 78 -2.96 -6.23 2.23
CA ASN A 78 -4.20 -6.68 1.61
C ASN A 78 -4.59 -8.11 2.03
N MET A 79 -3.65 -8.92 2.53
CA MET A 79 -3.94 -10.26 3.05
C MET A 79 -4.77 -10.19 4.33
N GLY A 80 -4.41 -9.29 5.26
CA GLY A 80 -5.15 -9.05 6.49
C GLY A 80 -6.46 -8.28 6.30
N ALA A 81 -6.61 -7.57 5.17
CA ALA A 81 -7.80 -6.75 4.89
C ALA A 81 -9.11 -7.55 4.85
N ALA A 82 -9.09 -8.87 4.69
CA ALA A 82 -10.28 -9.72 4.80
C ALA A 82 -10.96 -9.60 6.18
N PHE A 83 -10.17 -9.55 7.26
CA PHE A 83 -10.69 -9.38 8.62
C PHE A 83 -11.28 -7.99 8.83
N LEU A 84 -10.62 -6.96 8.30
CA LEU A 84 -11.10 -5.58 8.35
C LEU A 84 -12.39 -5.42 7.56
N LEU A 85 -12.50 -6.02 6.38
CA LEU A 85 -13.72 -5.98 5.57
C LEU A 85 -14.90 -6.62 6.32
N LYS A 86 -14.67 -7.78 6.96
CA LYS A 86 -15.69 -8.41 7.80
C LYS A 86 -16.14 -7.52 8.97
N ALA A 87 -15.24 -6.74 9.54
CA ALA A 87 -15.58 -5.76 10.56
C ALA A 87 -16.34 -4.56 9.96
N ALA A 88 -15.92 -4.06 8.81
CA ALA A 88 -16.57 -2.94 8.10
C ALA A 88 -18.01 -3.27 7.69
N ILE A 89 -18.30 -4.52 7.28
CA ILE A 89 -19.66 -4.99 6.98
C ILE A 89 -20.60 -4.86 8.18
N LYS A 90 -20.09 -4.99 9.41
CA LYS A 90 -20.90 -4.78 10.63
C LYS A 90 -21.23 -3.31 10.88
N LEU A 91 -20.60 -2.40 10.15
CA LEU A 91 -20.83 -0.95 10.17
C LEU A 91 -21.61 -0.50 8.92
N ASP A 92 -22.29 -1.43 8.24
CA ASP A 92 -23.01 -1.20 6.99
C ASP A 92 -22.15 -0.69 5.81
N LEU A 93 -20.84 -0.95 5.87
CA LEU A 93 -19.90 -0.67 4.78
C LEU A 93 -19.67 -1.91 3.91
N SER A 94 -19.20 -1.71 2.69
CA SER A 94 -18.89 -2.81 1.77
C SER A 94 -17.82 -2.41 0.75
N GLU A 95 -17.40 -3.38 -0.06
CA GLU A 95 -16.55 -3.15 -1.23
C GLU A 95 -17.18 -2.21 -2.27
N ARG A 96 -18.45 -1.81 -2.09
CA ARG A 96 -19.19 -0.90 -2.94
C ARG A 96 -19.58 0.41 -2.23
N LEU A 97 -19.27 0.56 -0.95
CA LEU A 97 -19.61 1.73 -0.13
C LEU A 97 -18.66 1.83 1.07
N GLY A 98 -17.73 2.78 1.05
CA GLY A 98 -16.88 3.12 2.21
C GLY A 98 -15.83 2.07 2.63
N ALA A 99 -15.72 0.93 1.95
CA ALA A 99 -14.71 -0.09 2.19
C ALA A 99 -14.14 -0.73 0.90
N ARG A 100 -14.16 -0.01 -0.23
CA ARG A 100 -13.62 -0.43 -1.54
C ARG A 100 -12.14 -0.78 -1.48
N HIS A 101 -11.34 -0.07 -0.68
CA HIS A 101 -9.90 -0.34 -0.53
C HIS A 101 -9.61 -1.69 0.17
N LEU A 102 -10.59 -2.23 0.89
CA LEU A 102 -10.49 -3.54 1.54
C LEU A 102 -10.91 -4.68 0.63
N ALA A 103 -11.48 -4.41 -0.54
CA ALA A 103 -11.96 -5.42 -1.48
C ALA A 103 -10.84 -6.41 -1.88
N ALA A 104 -11.21 -7.68 -2.03
CA ALA A 104 -10.28 -8.68 -2.55
C ALA A 104 -9.98 -8.42 -4.03
N HIS A 105 -8.83 -8.91 -4.50
CA HIS A 105 -8.61 -9.07 -5.93
C HIS A 105 -9.66 -10.03 -6.51
N PRO A 106 -10.18 -9.83 -7.75
CA PRO A 106 -11.19 -10.71 -8.36
C PRO A 106 -10.79 -12.20 -8.39
N GLU A 107 -9.50 -12.49 -8.60
CA GLU A 107 -8.96 -13.86 -8.59
C GLU A 107 -8.62 -14.38 -7.18
N GLY A 108 -8.93 -13.61 -6.13
CA GLY A 108 -8.66 -13.95 -4.74
C GLY A 108 -7.33 -13.41 -4.22
N ARG A 109 -7.31 -13.08 -2.92
CA ARG A 109 -6.16 -12.45 -2.24
C ARG A 109 -4.90 -13.32 -2.29
N GLY A 110 -5.05 -14.60 -1.97
CA GLY A 110 -3.92 -15.53 -1.88
C GLY A 110 -3.23 -15.77 -3.23
N LEU A 111 -3.99 -15.90 -4.32
CA LEU A 111 -3.40 -16.03 -5.65
C LEU A 111 -2.71 -14.73 -6.08
N ASN A 112 -3.36 -13.58 -5.87
CA ASN A 112 -2.79 -12.29 -6.22
C ASN A 112 -1.52 -11.93 -5.42
N TRP A 113 -1.47 -12.34 -4.15
CA TRP A 113 -0.28 -12.20 -3.29
C TRP A 113 0.85 -13.10 -3.76
N ARG A 114 0.57 -14.39 -4.02
CA ARG A 114 1.60 -15.32 -4.54
C ARG A 114 2.24 -14.83 -5.82
N ARG A 115 1.44 -14.39 -6.81
CA ARG A 115 1.99 -13.82 -8.06
C ARG A 115 2.88 -12.61 -7.84
N PHE A 116 2.54 -11.77 -6.85
CA PHE A 116 3.36 -10.61 -6.50
C PHE A 116 4.69 -11.01 -5.88
N THR A 117 4.66 -11.91 -4.90
CA THR A 117 5.89 -12.37 -4.24
C THR A 117 6.76 -13.18 -5.18
N GLU A 118 6.18 -14.00 -6.07
CA GLU A 118 6.93 -14.70 -7.12
C GLU A 118 7.64 -13.72 -8.06
N ALA A 119 7.00 -12.59 -8.42
CA ALA A 119 7.64 -11.55 -9.22
C ALA A 119 8.73 -10.80 -8.44
N LEU A 120 8.53 -10.54 -7.14
CA LEU A 120 9.55 -9.96 -6.26
C LEU A 120 10.78 -10.87 -6.14
N ASP A 121 10.56 -12.16 -5.85
CA ASP A 121 11.63 -13.16 -5.65
C ASP A 121 12.44 -13.40 -6.93
N ALA A 122 11.88 -13.11 -8.10
CA ALA A 122 12.58 -13.19 -9.38
C ALA A 122 13.54 -12.01 -9.65
N ILE A 123 13.46 -10.92 -8.87
CA ILE A 123 14.35 -9.77 -9.02
C ILE A 123 15.71 -10.12 -8.40
N ALA A 124 16.75 -10.17 -9.22
CA ALA A 124 18.11 -10.41 -8.75
C ALA A 124 18.66 -9.17 -8.03
N LEU A 125 18.83 -9.27 -6.71
CA LEU A 125 19.49 -8.28 -5.88
C LEU A 125 20.87 -8.77 -5.45
N THR A 126 21.81 -7.84 -5.33
CA THR A 126 23.06 -8.10 -4.60
C THR A 126 22.79 -8.25 -3.09
N PRO A 127 23.70 -8.88 -2.31
CA PRO A 127 23.52 -8.98 -0.86
C PRO A 127 23.40 -7.64 -0.11
N GLU A 128 23.93 -6.55 -0.68
CA GLU A 128 23.75 -5.20 -0.14
C GLU A 128 22.34 -4.66 -0.41
N GLU A 129 21.86 -4.83 -1.64
CA GLU A 129 20.51 -4.42 -2.04
C GLU A 129 19.44 -5.19 -1.28
N ASP A 130 19.62 -6.50 -1.09
CA ASP A 130 18.70 -7.33 -0.31
C ASP A 130 18.56 -6.81 1.13
N ARG A 131 19.68 -6.52 1.81
CA ARG A 131 19.67 -5.88 3.14
C ARG A 131 18.98 -4.52 3.15
N ARG A 132 19.13 -3.72 2.10
CA ARG A 132 18.45 -2.42 1.98
C ARG A 132 16.94 -2.58 1.79
N SER A 133 16.51 -3.59 1.04
CA SER A 133 15.10 -3.95 0.89
C SER A 133 14.47 -4.38 2.22
N GLU A 134 15.17 -5.21 2.99
CA GLU A 134 14.75 -5.60 4.34
C GLU A 134 14.65 -4.39 5.29
N ALA A 135 15.67 -3.53 5.31
CA ALA A 135 15.66 -2.31 6.13
C ALA A 135 14.51 -1.36 5.75
N ALA A 136 14.20 -1.25 4.46
CA ALA A 136 13.08 -0.46 3.97
C ALA A 136 11.73 -1.06 4.33
N THR A 137 11.62 -2.39 4.36
CA THR A 137 10.42 -3.10 4.87
C THR A 137 10.16 -2.72 6.32
N ILE A 138 11.19 -2.75 7.17
CA ILE A 138 11.07 -2.34 8.59
C ILE A 138 10.65 -0.87 8.67
N THR A 139 11.29 0.01 7.89
CA THR A 139 10.95 1.44 7.83
C THR A 139 9.48 1.68 7.42
N ALA A 140 9.00 0.95 6.42
CA ALA A 140 7.62 1.04 5.96
C ALA A 140 6.63 0.58 7.04
N PHE A 141 6.93 -0.50 7.77
CA PHE A 141 6.12 -0.92 8.91
C PHE A 141 6.09 0.13 10.03
N SER A 142 7.26 0.67 10.42
CA SER A 142 7.33 1.74 11.42
C SER A 142 6.50 2.95 11.01
N HIS A 143 6.58 3.36 9.75
CA HIS A 143 5.77 4.46 9.23
C HIS A 143 4.26 4.19 9.33
N VAL A 144 3.81 2.97 9.04
CA VAL A 144 2.40 2.59 9.23
C VAL A 144 1.99 2.72 10.70
N LEU A 145 2.85 2.28 11.63
CA LEU A 145 2.58 2.40 13.07
C LEU A 145 2.53 3.85 13.53
N ASP A 146 3.44 4.70 13.06
CA ASP A 146 3.44 6.14 13.36
C ASP A 146 2.15 6.79 12.86
N LEU A 147 1.76 6.53 11.61
CA LEU A 147 0.51 7.04 11.05
C LEU A 147 -0.72 6.56 11.83
N VAL A 148 -0.73 5.31 12.32
CA VAL A 148 -1.83 4.81 13.16
C VAL A 148 -1.82 5.49 14.53
N GLY A 149 -0.65 5.68 15.14
CA GLY A 149 -0.49 6.38 16.42
C GLY A 149 -0.99 7.82 16.36
N GLU A 150 -0.68 8.55 15.28
CA GLU A 150 -1.18 9.91 15.06
C GLU A 150 -2.70 10.01 14.95
N GLU A 151 -3.38 8.96 14.46
CA GLU A 151 -4.84 8.94 14.34
C GLU A 151 -5.56 8.49 15.61
N LEU A 152 -4.84 7.88 16.56
CA LEU A 152 -5.39 7.37 17.82
C LEU A 152 -5.01 8.21 19.04
N ALA A 153 -4.15 9.21 18.87
CA ALA A 153 -3.78 10.20 19.87
C ALA A 153 -4.84 11.31 19.99
#